data_AF-A0A2E3DCR1-F1
#
_entry.id   AF-A0A2E3DCR1-F1
#
_cell.length_a   1.000
_cell.length_b   1.000
_cell.length_c   1.000
_cell.angle_alpha   90.00
_cell.angle_beta   90.00
_cell.angle_gamma   90.00
#
_symmetry.space_group_name_H-M   'P 1'
#
loop_
_entity.id
_entity.type
_entity.pdbx_description
1 polymer ?
#
loop_
_entity_poly.entity_id
_entity_poly.type
_entity_poly.pdbx_seq_one_letter_code
_entity_poly.pdbx_strand_id
1 'polypeptide(L)'
;MLNNSASGMMVFDPPVLKVSPGDTIHFKATDLGHNSASVAEMMPDGASSWSGGMNQDISVTLDAEGVYVYQCDPHVMMAMVGVVQVGEATNLERVKAEAAKKKSSFFSNQSRLDDYLSQL
;
A
#
# COMPACT_ATOMS: atom_id res chain seq x y z
N MET A 1 -7.43 4.62 7.50
CA MET A 1 -6.10 5.26 7.64
C MET A 1 -6.01 5.78 9.05
N LEU A 2 -5.04 5.31 9.83
CA LEU A 2 -5.02 5.49 11.28
C LEU A 2 -3.66 6.00 11.76
N ASN A 3 -3.69 6.88 12.76
CA ASN A 3 -2.51 7.30 13.51
C ASN A 3 -1.96 6.16 14.36
N ASN A 4 -2.85 5.32 14.91
CA ASN A 4 -2.47 4.17 15.73
C ASN A 4 -3.51 3.04 15.62
N SER A 5 -3.04 1.79 15.61
CA SER A 5 -3.86 0.59 15.74
C SER A 5 -3.08 -0.50 16.48
N ALA A 6 -3.66 -1.70 16.60
CA ALA A 6 -2.96 -2.87 17.12
C ALA A 6 -1.75 -3.29 16.26
N SER A 7 -1.71 -2.92 14.97
CA SER A 7 -0.60 -3.19 14.05
C SER A 7 0.48 -2.09 14.07
N GLY A 8 0.29 -1.04 14.87
CA GLY A 8 1.28 -0.01 15.17
C GLY A 8 0.85 1.41 14.80
N MET A 9 1.81 2.33 14.78
CA MET A 9 1.60 3.73 14.41
C MET A 9 1.67 3.95 12.90
N MET A 10 0.89 4.92 12.42
CA MET A 10 0.80 5.37 11.03
C MET A 10 0.59 4.20 10.07
N VAL A 11 -0.64 3.69 10.03
CA VAL A 11 -0.97 2.42 9.37
C VAL A 11 -2.24 2.51 8.55
N PHE A 12 -2.25 1.72 7.48
CA PHE A 12 -3.49 1.24 6.87
C PHE A 12 -3.96 0.00 7.63
N ASP A 13 -5.25 -0.13 7.86
CA ASP A 13 -5.82 -1.24 8.63
C ASP A 13 -7.10 -1.76 7.93
N PRO A 14 -7.11 -3.01 7.45
CA PRO A 14 -5.96 -3.93 7.41
C PRO A 14 -4.85 -3.44 6.46
N PRO A 15 -3.57 -3.77 6.72
CA PRO A 15 -2.45 -3.34 5.87
C PRO A 15 -2.24 -4.22 4.63
N VAL A 16 -2.76 -5.45 4.66
CA VAL A 16 -2.66 -6.43 3.56
C VAL A 16 -4.07 -6.87 3.17
N LEU A 17 -4.35 -6.83 1.87
CA LEU A 17 -5.62 -7.26 1.30
C LEU A 17 -5.38 -8.24 0.14
N LYS A 18 -6.27 -9.23 0.01
CA LYS A 18 -6.39 -10.09 -1.16
C LYS A 18 -7.78 -9.88 -1.75
N VAL A 19 -7.84 -9.48 -3.01
CA VAL A 19 -9.08 -9.09 -3.70
C VAL A 19 -9.12 -9.70 -5.11
N SER A 20 -10.28 -9.66 -5.75
CA SER A 20 -10.46 -10.11 -7.14
C SER A 20 -10.30 -8.93 -8.11
N PRO A 21 -9.91 -9.19 -9.37
CA PRO A 21 -10.00 -8.18 -10.43
C PRO A 21 -11.39 -7.53 -10.49
N GLY A 22 -11.42 -6.20 -10.54
CA GLY A 22 -12.65 -5.39 -10.56
C GLY A 22 -13.18 -4.99 -9.18
N ASP A 23 -12.62 -5.52 -8.09
CA ASP A 23 -12.98 -5.08 -6.74
C ASP A 23 -12.53 -3.62 -6.48
N THR A 24 -13.29 -2.92 -5.64
CA THR A 24 -13.00 -1.55 -5.21
C THR A 24 -12.52 -1.51 -3.77
N ILE A 25 -11.38 -0.87 -3.54
CA ILE A 25 -10.87 -0.55 -2.20
C ILE A 25 -11.29 0.86 -1.81
N HIS A 26 -11.90 0.98 -0.64
CA HIS A 26 -12.27 2.26 -0.05
C HIS A 26 -11.26 2.66 1.02
N PHE A 27 -10.43 3.65 0.72
CA PHE A 27 -9.53 4.25 1.69
C PHE A 27 -10.29 5.30 2.48
N LYS A 28 -10.51 5.04 3.77
CA LYS A 28 -11.18 5.98 4.68
C LYS A 28 -10.17 6.82 5.46
N ALA A 29 -10.34 8.14 5.42
CA ALA A 29 -9.60 9.12 6.21
C ALA A 29 -10.15 9.18 7.64
N THR A 30 -10.08 8.04 8.35
CA THR A 30 -10.59 7.90 9.72
C THR A 30 -9.90 8.88 10.67
N ASP A 31 -8.58 8.93 10.61
CA ASP A 31 -7.78 9.97 11.26
C ASP A 31 -7.31 11.00 10.22
N LEU A 32 -7.24 12.27 10.63
CA LEU A 32 -6.70 13.34 9.79
C LEU A 32 -5.16 13.22 9.68
N GLY A 33 -4.61 13.73 8.58
CA GLY A 33 -3.19 13.71 8.25
C GLY A 33 -2.81 12.65 7.21
N HIS A 34 -3.77 11.97 6.59
CA HIS A 34 -3.48 10.83 5.72
C HIS A 34 -4.00 10.99 4.29
N ASN A 35 -3.30 10.34 3.37
CA ASN A 35 -3.77 10.05 2.02
C ASN A 35 -3.40 8.61 1.64
N SER A 36 -3.83 8.18 0.45
CA SER A 36 -3.40 6.94 -0.18
C SER A 36 -2.95 7.23 -1.60
N ALA A 37 -1.73 6.80 -1.93
CA ALA A 37 -1.15 6.90 -3.26
C ALA A 37 -0.45 5.59 -3.62
N SER A 38 -0.62 5.14 -4.85
CA SER A 38 0.11 3.99 -5.37
C SER A 38 1.58 4.28 -5.56
N VAL A 39 2.43 3.27 -5.36
CA VAL A 39 3.86 3.35 -5.65
C VAL A 39 4.12 2.80 -7.05
N ALA A 40 4.42 3.68 -8.01
CA ALA A 40 4.49 3.36 -9.44
C ALA A 40 5.42 2.17 -9.77
N GLU A 41 6.55 2.05 -9.08
CA GLU A 41 7.52 0.98 -9.30
C GLU A 41 7.06 -0.38 -8.75
N MET A 42 5.99 -0.40 -7.94
CA MET A 42 5.47 -1.57 -7.23
C MET A 42 3.98 -1.83 -7.52
N MET A 43 3.57 -1.60 -8.77
CA MET A 43 2.26 -1.97 -9.32
C MET A 43 2.43 -2.88 -10.54
N PRO A 44 1.41 -3.62 -10.99
CA PRO A 44 1.44 -4.33 -12.27
C PRO A 44 1.63 -3.38 -13.46
N ASP A 45 2.26 -3.88 -14.52
CA ASP A 45 2.50 -3.06 -15.72
C ASP A 45 1.17 -2.71 -16.39
N GLY A 46 0.99 -1.43 -16.76
CA GLY A 46 -0.25 -0.95 -17.37
C GLY A 46 -1.41 -0.74 -16.41
N ALA A 47 -1.25 -1.02 -15.11
CA ALA A 47 -2.25 -0.68 -14.12
C ALA A 47 -2.41 0.84 -13.94
N SER A 48 -3.62 1.29 -13.63
CA SER A 48 -3.88 2.71 -13.35
C SER A 48 -3.31 3.09 -11.98
N SER A 49 -2.49 4.14 -11.95
CA SER A 49 -2.02 4.72 -10.68
C SER A 49 -3.11 5.57 -10.03
N TRP A 50 -2.98 5.79 -8.72
CA TRP A 50 -3.81 6.73 -7.99
C TRP A 50 -2.99 7.57 -7.01
N SER A 51 -3.48 8.77 -6.74
CA SER A 51 -2.99 9.64 -5.68
C SER A 51 -4.17 10.42 -5.11
N GLY A 52 -4.61 10.04 -3.90
CA GLY A 52 -5.68 10.70 -3.19
C GLY A 52 -5.20 11.99 -2.52
N GLY A 53 -6.13 12.95 -2.38
CA GLY A 53 -5.89 14.15 -1.60
C GLY A 53 -5.78 13.86 -0.10
N MET A 54 -5.15 14.79 0.62
CA MET A 54 -5.09 14.76 2.09
C MET A 54 -6.49 14.79 2.71
N ASN A 55 -6.72 13.96 3.73
CA ASN A 55 -7.98 13.89 4.49
C ASN A 55 -9.21 13.57 3.63
N GLN A 56 -9.02 12.88 2.50
CA GLN A 56 -10.10 12.49 1.62
C GLN A 56 -10.32 10.99 1.66
N ASP A 57 -11.60 10.62 1.68
CA ASP A 57 -12.00 9.28 1.31
C ASP A 57 -11.83 9.12 -0.21
N ILE A 58 -11.17 8.05 -0.63
CA ILE A 58 -11.03 7.70 -2.04
C ILE A 58 -11.46 6.25 -2.28
N SER A 59 -11.90 5.97 -3.50
CA SER A 59 -12.24 4.62 -3.95
C SER A 59 -11.39 4.27 -5.17
N VAL A 60 -10.74 3.12 -5.13
CA VAL A 60 -9.83 2.66 -6.19
C VAL A 60 -10.29 1.28 -6.65
N THR A 61 -10.69 1.16 -7.91
CA THR A 61 -10.98 -0.12 -8.56
C THR A 61 -9.69 -0.67 -9.16
N LEU A 62 -9.45 -1.98 -8.95
CA LEU A 62 -8.23 -2.64 -9.38
C LEU A 62 -8.54 -3.76 -10.36
N ASP A 63 -8.25 -3.54 -11.65
CA ASP A 63 -8.59 -4.48 -12.71
C ASP A 63 -7.42 -5.41 -13.09
N ALA A 64 -6.17 -4.94 -13.03
CA ALA A 64 -5.01 -5.73 -13.44
C ALA A 64 -4.54 -6.65 -12.30
N GLU A 65 -4.30 -7.92 -12.62
CA GLU A 65 -3.78 -8.89 -11.67
C GLU A 65 -2.34 -8.57 -11.25
N GLY A 66 -2.05 -8.82 -9.98
CA GLY A 66 -0.73 -8.65 -9.39
C GLY A 66 -0.77 -7.99 -8.02
N VAL A 67 0.41 -7.60 -7.57
CA VAL A 67 0.68 -6.95 -6.30
C VAL A 67 0.81 -5.46 -6.51
N TYR A 68 0.10 -4.71 -5.67
CA TYR A 68 0.11 -3.26 -5.58
C TYR A 68 0.63 -2.86 -4.21
N VAL A 69 1.68 -2.04 -4.18
CA VAL A 69 2.10 -1.34 -2.96
C VAL A 69 1.60 0.10 -3.04
N TYR A 70 1.06 0.58 -1.92
CA TYR A 70 0.61 1.95 -1.77
C TYR A 70 1.16 2.54 -0.47
N GLN A 71 1.19 3.86 -0.40
CA GLN A 71 1.74 4.63 0.70
C GLN A 71 0.85 5.81 1.07
N CYS A 72 1.04 6.29 2.30
CA CYS A 72 0.63 7.62 2.70
C CYS A 72 1.85 8.54 2.54
N ASP A 73 1.76 9.52 1.64
CA ASP A 73 2.88 10.38 1.26
C ASP A 73 3.53 11.12 2.44
N PRO A 74 2.78 11.80 3.34
CA PRO A 74 3.40 12.49 4.48
C PRO A 74 4.04 11.53 5.50
N HIS A 75 3.68 10.25 5.49
CA HIS A 75 4.09 9.26 6.49
C HIS A 75 4.91 8.10 5.91
N VAL A 76 5.39 8.22 4.67
CA VAL A 76 6.19 7.16 4.02
C VAL A 76 7.49 6.88 4.76
N MET A 77 8.14 7.91 5.32
CA MET A 77 9.35 7.76 6.14
C MET A 77 9.10 6.94 7.41
N MET A 78 7.85 6.84 7.87
CA MET A 78 7.44 6.02 9.02
C MET A 78 6.94 4.62 8.60
N ALA A 79 7.10 4.27 7.33
CA ALA A 79 6.57 3.08 6.68
C ALA A 79 5.04 2.97 6.79
N MET A 80 4.31 4.07 6.59
CA MET A 80 2.86 4.00 6.37
C MET A 80 2.59 3.52 4.95
N VAL A 81 2.66 2.20 4.77
CA VAL A 81 2.48 1.49 3.50
C VAL A 81 1.43 0.40 3.65
N GLY A 82 0.87 -0.04 2.54
CA GLY A 82 0.03 -1.23 2.50
C GLY A 82 0.22 -2.00 1.20
N VAL A 83 -0.31 -3.23 1.18
CA VAL A 83 -0.13 -4.18 0.08
C VAL A 83 -1.49 -4.74 -0.30
N VAL A 84 -1.78 -4.81 -1.59
CA VAL A 84 -2.94 -5.50 -2.13
C VAL A 84 -2.47 -6.49 -3.17
N GLN A 85 -2.91 -7.74 -3.05
CA GLN A 85 -2.87 -8.71 -4.14
C GLN A 85 -4.23 -8.77 -4.82
N VAL A 86 -4.24 -8.58 -6.12
CA VAL A 86 -5.42 -8.69 -6.99
C VAL A 86 -5.26 -9.96 -7.83
N GLY A 87 -6.13 -10.95 -7.63
CA GLY A 87 -5.98 -12.24 -8.30
C GLY A 87 -4.59 -12.86 -8.05
N GLU A 88 -3.90 -13.26 -9.12
CA GLU A 88 -2.56 -13.84 -9.04
C GLU A 88 -1.45 -12.80 -8.83
N ALA A 89 -0.44 -13.11 -8.02
CA ALA A 89 0.67 -12.22 -7.68
C ALA A 89 1.75 -12.12 -8.80
N THR A 90 1.35 -11.73 -10.00
CA THR A 90 2.15 -11.77 -11.25
C THR A 90 3.49 -11.05 -11.24
N ASN A 91 3.65 -10.03 -10.38
CA ASN A 91 4.83 -9.16 -10.28
C ASN A 91 5.53 -9.20 -8.92
N LEU A 92 5.24 -10.20 -8.06
CA LEU A 92 5.72 -10.25 -6.67
C LEU A 92 7.25 -10.13 -6.54
N GLU A 93 8.01 -10.83 -7.37
CA GLU A 93 9.48 -10.81 -7.29
C GLU A 93 10.05 -9.42 -7.64
N ARG A 94 9.46 -8.72 -8.62
CA ARG A 94 9.80 -7.32 -8.90
C ARG A 94 9.47 -6.42 -7.72
N VAL A 95 8.27 -6.58 -7.14
CA VAL A 95 7.85 -5.79 -5.97
C VAL A 95 8.78 -6.00 -4.78
N LYS A 96 9.21 -7.23 -4.49
CA LYS A 96 10.20 -7.53 -3.44
C LYS A 96 11.55 -6.85 -3.70
N ALA A 97 12.01 -6.85 -4.95
CA ALA A 97 13.27 -6.18 -5.31
C ALA A 97 13.20 -4.66 -5.11
N GLU A 98 12.08 -4.02 -5.46
CA GLU A 98 11.86 -2.59 -5.21
C GLU A 98 11.66 -2.27 -3.72
N ALA A 99 10.94 -3.13 -2.99
CA ALA A 99 10.77 -3.00 -1.54
C ALA A 99 12.12 -3.01 -0.80
N ALA A 100 13.05 -3.90 -1.19
CA ALA A 100 14.39 -3.96 -0.64
C ALA A 100 15.18 -2.64 -0.84
N LYS A 101 14.99 -1.97 -1.98
CA LYS A 101 15.60 -0.65 -2.24
C LYS A 101 14.95 0.45 -1.40
N LYS A 102 13.62 0.41 -1.24
CA LYS A 102 12.86 1.41 -0.48
C LYS A 102 13.10 1.32 1.02
N LYS A 103 13.47 0.15 1.54
CA LYS A 103 13.73 -0.13 2.96
C LYS A 103 14.59 0.92 3.67
N SER A 104 15.67 1.37 3.03
CA SER A 104 16.60 2.37 3.60
C SER A 104 16.00 3.77 3.71
N SER A 105 14.90 4.07 3.01
CA SER A 105 14.16 5.33 3.15
C SER A 105 13.29 5.38 4.40
N PHE A 106 13.02 4.25 5.06
CA PHE A 106 12.22 4.22 6.27
C PHE A 106 13.07 4.57 7.49
N PHE A 107 12.69 5.63 8.21
CA PHE A 107 13.29 6.02 9.50
C PHE A 107 12.88 5.06 10.63
N SER A 108 11.69 4.44 10.53
CA SER A 108 11.18 3.46 11.48
C SER A 108 10.47 2.32 10.74
N ASN A 109 10.28 1.17 11.41
CA ASN A 109 9.55 0.02 10.86
C ASN A 109 10.14 -0.51 9.53
N GLN A 110 11.47 -0.59 9.42
CA GLN A 110 12.16 -0.94 8.17
C GLN A 110 11.75 -2.31 7.58
N SER A 111 11.33 -3.28 8.40
CA SER A 111 10.86 -4.58 7.90
C SER A 111 9.41 -4.59 7.45
N ARG A 112 8.60 -3.56 7.78
CA ARG A 112 7.14 -3.62 7.68
C ARG A 112 6.63 -3.97 6.29
N LEU A 113 7.24 -3.42 5.24
CA LEU A 113 6.84 -3.76 3.86
C LEU A 113 7.20 -5.21 3.51
N ASP A 114 8.37 -5.69 3.92
CA ASP A 114 8.78 -7.10 3.74
C ASP A 114 7.82 -8.04 4.49
N ASP A 115 7.46 -7.68 5.72
CA ASP A 115 6.53 -8.43 6.58
C ASP A 115 5.13 -8.50 5.95
N TYR A 116 4.67 -7.42 5.30
CA TYR A 116 3.40 -7.40 4.57
C TYR A 116 3.44 -8.24 3.29
N LEU A 117 4.52 -8.15 2.52
CA LEU A 117 4.70 -8.97 1.32
C LEU A 117 4.81 -10.47 1.62
N SER A 118 5.27 -10.84 2.83
CA SER A 118 5.35 -12.24 3.26
C SER A 118 3.99 -12.91 3.54
N GLN A 119 2.90 -12.12 3.61
CA GLN A 119 1.54 -12.60 3.86
C GLN A 119 0.76 -12.92 2.57
N LEU A 120 1.37 -12.63 1.41
CA LEU A 120 0.81 -12.90 0.10
C LEU A 120 0.99 -14.37 -0.29
#